data_AF-A0A7C5F209-F1
#
_entry.id   AF-A0A7C5F209-F1
#
_cell.length_a   1.000
_cell.length_b   1.000
_cell.length_c   1.000
_cell.angle_alpha   90.00
_cell.angle_beta   90.00
_cell.angle_gamma   90.00
#
_symmetry.space_group_name_H-M   'P 1'
#
loop_
_entity.id
_entity.type
_entity.pdbx_description
1 polymer ?
#
loop_
_entity_poly.entity_id
_entity_poly.type
_entity_poly.pdbx_seq_one_letter_code
_entity_poly.pdbx_strand_id
1 'polypeptide(L)'
;MMFSGHVIGLLKEYMRDLVDQATQEQRSQEQFGFTPLPYRPDQAFSDLLALLDDRIESEGIQVGIPEHFLHDMWTLCDEAVEPISTRIWLEGNLDGRSMTKAQTRELTYQALIEFIESRSQEGR
;
A
#
# COMPACT_ATOMS: atom_id res chain seq x y z
N MET A 1 -15.49 -2.95 -7.96
CA MET A 1 -15.64 -4.18 -7.14
C MET A 1 -15.89 -3.80 -5.70
N MET A 2 -16.56 -4.68 -4.93
CA MET A 2 -16.69 -4.53 -3.48
C MET A 2 -15.91 -5.66 -2.82
N PHE A 3 -14.81 -5.34 -2.15
CA PHE A 3 -14.06 -6.34 -1.37
C PHE A 3 -14.82 -6.67 -0.08
N SER A 4 -14.72 -7.93 0.36
CA SER A 4 -15.30 -8.33 1.64
C SER A 4 -14.54 -7.68 2.79
N GLY A 5 -15.20 -7.51 3.95
CA GLY A 5 -14.54 -6.97 5.15
C GLY A 5 -13.35 -7.82 5.61
N HIS A 6 -13.41 -9.13 5.38
CA HIS A 6 -12.29 -10.06 5.63
C HIS A 6 -11.07 -9.75 4.75
N VAL A 7 -11.29 -9.57 3.44
CA VAL A 7 -10.22 -9.22 2.48
C VAL A 7 -9.63 -7.85 2.80
N ILE A 8 -10.46 -6.88 3.17
CA ILE A 8 -9.98 -5.55 3.60
C ILE A 8 -9.15 -5.67 4.90
N GLY A 9 -9.53 -6.56 5.82
CA GLY A 9 -8.76 -6.86 7.03
C GLY A 9 -7.37 -7.40 6.71
N LEU A 10 -7.28 -8.43 5.88
CA LEU A 10 -6.01 -9.00 5.42
C LEU A 10 -5.13 -7.96 4.71
N LEU A 11 -5.74 -7.14 3.86
CA LEU A 11 -5.02 -6.09 3.14
C LEU A 11 -4.39 -5.08 4.11
N LYS A 12 -5.14 -4.66 5.15
CA LYS A 12 -4.64 -3.76 6.19
C LYS A 12 -3.48 -4.39 6.97
N GLU A 13 -3.54 -5.69 7.28
CA GLU A 13 -2.45 -6.43 7.93
C GLU A 13 -1.19 -6.46 7.06
N TYR A 14 -1.31 -6.85 5.79
CA TYR A 14 -0.18 -6.88 4.87
C TYR A 14 0.44 -5.50 4.62
N MET A 15 -0.38 -4.47 4.47
CA MET A 15 0.08 -3.09 4.37
C MET A 15 0.84 -2.65 5.64
N ARG A 16 0.35 -3.05 6.83
CA ARG A 16 0.99 -2.74 8.09
C ARG A 16 2.37 -3.40 8.20
N ASP A 17 2.46 -4.67 7.82
CA ASP A 17 3.74 -5.40 7.79
C ASP A 17 4.77 -4.70 6.91
N LEU A 18 4.35 -4.22 5.73
CA LEU A 18 5.23 -3.45 4.83
C LEU A 18 5.67 -2.11 5.47
N VAL A 19 4.80 -1.41 6.19
CA VAL A 19 5.18 -0.18 6.90
C VAL A 19 6.17 -0.47 8.03
N ASP A 20 5.92 -1.53 8.80
CA ASP A 20 6.79 -1.93 9.91
C ASP A 20 8.16 -2.39 9.41
N GLN A 21 8.22 -3.12 8.29
CA GLN A 21 9.46 -3.46 7.60
C GLN A 21 10.22 -2.19 7.18
N ALA A 22 9.57 -1.24 6.52
CA ALA A 22 10.20 0.01 6.10
C ALA A 22 10.73 0.83 7.29
N THR A 23 10.02 0.80 8.42
CA THR A 23 10.45 1.44 9.67
C THR A 23 11.72 0.79 10.23
N GLN A 24 11.80 -0.54 10.20
CA GLN A 24 12.98 -1.27 10.64
C GLN A 24 14.18 -1.03 9.71
N GLU A 25 13.97 -1.06 8.40
CA GLU A 25 14.98 -0.72 7.39
C GLU A 25 15.55 0.67 7.61
N GLN A 26 14.69 1.67 7.83
CA GLN A 26 15.10 3.04 8.11
C GLN A 26 15.96 3.14 9.38
N ARG A 27 15.52 2.54 10.49
CA ARG A 27 16.30 2.52 11.75
C ARG A 27 17.69 1.90 11.54
N SER A 28 17.77 0.83 10.76
CA SER A 28 19.03 0.17 10.45
C SER A 28 19.94 1.08 9.60
N GLN A 29 19.40 1.71 8.56
CA GLN A 29 20.15 2.65 7.72
C GLN A 29 20.71 3.83 8.52
N GLU A 30 19.89 4.43 9.40
CA GLU A 30 20.31 5.52 10.28
C GLU A 30 21.43 5.08 11.24
N GLN A 31 21.34 3.88 11.81
CA GLN A 31 22.36 3.32 12.70
C GLN A 31 23.72 3.16 12.01
N PHE A 32 23.73 2.80 10.72
CA PHE A 32 24.95 2.62 9.92
C PHE A 32 25.37 3.88 9.15
N GLY A 33 24.65 5.01 9.28
CA GLY A 33 24.97 6.28 8.62
C GLY A 33 24.69 6.30 7.11
N PHE A 34 23.82 5.41 6.61
CA PHE A 34 23.41 5.40 5.20
C PHE A 34 22.37 6.48 4.91
N THR A 35 22.44 7.04 3.70
CA THR A 35 21.41 7.95 3.21
C THR A 35 20.25 7.14 2.62
N PRO A 36 19.01 7.31 3.10
CA PRO A 36 17.86 6.62 2.54
C PRO A 36 17.59 7.08 1.11
N LEU A 37 17.24 6.14 0.23
CA LEU A 37 16.86 6.45 -1.15
C LEU A 37 15.47 7.10 -1.18
N PRO A 38 15.22 8.01 -2.14
CA PRO A 38 13.88 8.53 -2.39
C PRO A 38 12.91 7.37 -2.65
N TYR A 39 11.73 7.46 -2.07
CA TYR A 39 10.70 6.43 -2.19
C TYR A 39 9.36 7.05 -2.53
N ARG A 40 8.63 6.45 -3.47
CA ARG A 40 7.43 7.02 -4.09
C ARG A 40 6.19 6.14 -3.96
N PRO A 41 4.97 6.72 -4.08
CA PRO A 41 3.72 5.96 -3.99
C PRO A 41 3.59 4.82 -5.02
N ASP A 42 4.05 4.99 -6.26
CA ASP A 42 4.06 3.95 -7.30
C ASP A 42 4.87 2.71 -6.89
N GLN A 43 5.97 2.93 -6.15
CA GLN A 43 6.77 1.85 -5.57
C GLN A 43 6.01 1.14 -4.44
N ALA A 44 5.23 1.88 -3.63
CA ALA A 44 4.40 1.28 -2.59
C ALA A 44 3.28 0.39 -3.16
N PHE A 45 2.67 0.76 -4.28
CA PHE A 45 1.72 -0.10 -4.99
C PHE A 45 2.42 -1.35 -5.55
N SER A 46 3.59 -1.17 -6.17
CA SER A 46 4.37 -2.28 -6.73
C SER A 46 4.76 -3.30 -5.66
N ASP A 47 5.25 -2.83 -4.50
CA ASP A 47 5.62 -3.68 -3.38
C ASP A 47 4.42 -4.41 -2.77
N LEU A 48 3.25 -3.76 -2.72
CA LEU A 48 2.01 -4.38 -2.26
C LEU A 48 1.56 -5.48 -3.23
N LEU A 49 1.54 -5.21 -4.54
CA LEU A 49 1.14 -6.19 -5.55
C LEU A 49 2.07 -7.40 -5.56
N ALA A 50 3.37 -7.19 -5.42
CA ALA A 50 4.34 -8.28 -5.29
C ALA A 50 4.08 -9.13 -4.04
N LEU A 51 3.82 -8.51 -2.88
CA LEU A 51 3.46 -9.24 -1.67
C LEU A 51 2.16 -10.04 -1.83
N LEU A 52 1.16 -9.46 -2.48
CA LEU A 52 -0.11 -10.14 -2.72
C LEU A 52 0.05 -11.35 -3.65
N ASP A 53 0.87 -11.24 -4.69
CA ASP A 53 1.21 -12.35 -5.59
C ASP A 53 1.81 -13.52 -4.80
N ASP A 54 2.86 -13.26 -4.01
CA ASP A 54 3.52 -14.24 -3.15
C ASP A 54 2.54 -14.90 -2.15
N ARG A 55 1.70 -14.09 -1.49
CA ARG A 55 0.73 -14.59 -0.48
C ARG A 55 -0.40 -15.39 -1.11
N ILE A 56 -0.86 -15.03 -2.30
CA ILE A 56 -1.91 -15.78 -3.00
C ILE A 56 -1.38 -17.13 -3.45
N GLU A 57 -0.16 -17.18 -3.99
CA GLU A 57 0.49 -18.45 -4.35
C GLU A 57 0.70 -19.37 -3.13
N SER A 58 1.11 -18.80 -1.99
CA SER A 58 1.42 -19.59 -0.79
C SER A 58 0.19 -19.96 0.06
N GLU A 59 -0.77 -19.05 0.21
CA GLU A 59 -1.83 -19.10 1.24
C GLU A 59 -3.24 -18.83 0.71
N GLY A 60 -3.41 -18.37 -0.55
CA GLY A 60 -4.64 -17.72 -1.04
C GLY A 60 -5.93 -18.52 -0.83
N ILE A 61 -5.92 -19.83 -1.09
CA ILE A 61 -7.08 -20.71 -0.86
C ILE A 61 -7.39 -20.87 0.63
N GLN A 62 -6.36 -20.92 1.48
CA GLN A 62 -6.49 -21.14 2.92
C GLN A 62 -7.07 -19.92 3.64
N VAL A 63 -6.75 -18.72 3.17
CA VAL A 63 -7.22 -17.46 3.74
C VAL A 63 -8.50 -16.92 3.09
N GLY A 64 -9.11 -17.65 2.15
CA GLY A 64 -10.39 -17.29 1.54
C GLY A 64 -10.31 -16.10 0.57
N ILE A 65 -9.18 -15.92 -0.10
CA ILE A 65 -9.00 -14.89 -1.12
C ILE A 65 -9.69 -15.34 -2.44
N PRO A 66 -10.50 -14.49 -3.09
CA PRO A 66 -11.10 -14.81 -4.39
C PRO A 66 -10.06 -15.04 -5.49
N GLU A 67 -10.35 -15.94 -6.43
CA GLU A 67 -9.45 -16.28 -7.55
C GLU A 67 -9.02 -15.06 -8.39
N HIS A 68 -9.92 -14.11 -8.60
CA HIS A 68 -9.67 -12.89 -9.40
C HIS A 68 -9.11 -11.73 -8.57
N PHE A 69 -8.83 -11.94 -7.27
CA PHE A 69 -8.47 -10.85 -6.37
C PHE A 69 -7.20 -10.10 -6.78
N LEU A 70 -6.15 -10.80 -7.23
CA LEU A 70 -4.92 -10.13 -7.66
C LEU A 70 -5.16 -9.24 -8.89
N HIS A 71 -5.97 -9.70 -9.83
CA HIS A 71 -6.33 -8.94 -11.01
C HIS A 71 -7.17 -7.70 -10.66
N ASP A 72 -8.11 -7.84 -9.73
CA ASP A 72 -8.90 -6.73 -9.22
C ASP A 72 -8.02 -5.70 -8.52
N MET A 73 -7.07 -6.15 -7.69
CA MET A 73 -6.12 -5.29 -7.00
C MET A 73 -5.20 -4.56 -7.98
N TRP A 74 -4.72 -5.24 -9.02
CA TRP A 74 -3.91 -4.63 -10.06
C TRP A 74 -4.68 -3.49 -10.76
N THR A 75 -5.90 -3.77 -11.22
CA THR A 75 -6.78 -2.78 -11.85
C THR A 75 -7.07 -1.61 -10.93
N LEU A 76 -7.36 -1.89 -9.65
CA LEU A 76 -7.65 -0.87 -8.66
C LEU A 76 -6.43 0.01 -8.39
N CYS A 77 -5.23 -0.56 -8.26
CA CYS A 77 -4.00 0.19 -8.07
C CYS A 77 -3.68 1.06 -9.29
N ASP A 78 -3.90 0.56 -10.51
CA ASP A 78 -3.72 1.34 -11.75
C ASP A 78 -4.65 2.57 -11.79
N GLU A 79 -5.91 2.42 -11.39
CA GLU A 79 -6.87 3.54 -11.31
C GLU A 79 -6.54 4.51 -10.15
N ALA A 80 -5.98 4.00 -9.05
CA ALA A 80 -5.72 4.77 -7.85
C ALA A 80 -4.37 5.52 -7.87
N VAL A 81 -3.42 5.10 -8.72
CA VAL A 81 -2.03 5.59 -8.68
C VAL A 81 -1.93 7.09 -8.87
N GLU A 82 -2.63 7.67 -9.85
CA GLU A 82 -2.59 9.09 -10.17
C GLU A 82 -3.20 9.97 -9.06
N PRO A 83 -4.47 9.74 -8.62
CA PRO A 83 -5.07 10.55 -7.58
C PRO A 83 -4.35 10.42 -6.24
N ILE A 84 -3.88 9.23 -5.87
CA ILE A 84 -3.16 9.02 -4.62
C ILE A 84 -1.77 9.65 -4.69
N SER A 85 -1.02 9.47 -5.78
CA SER A 85 0.31 10.10 -5.92
C SER A 85 0.23 11.62 -5.82
N THR A 86 -0.81 12.22 -6.43
CA THR A 86 -1.05 13.67 -6.34
C THR A 86 -1.30 14.10 -4.90
N ARG A 87 -2.15 13.37 -4.15
CA ARG A 87 -2.41 13.64 -2.73
C ARG A 87 -1.14 13.54 -1.89
N ILE A 88 -0.38 12.45 -2.02
CA ILE A 88 0.83 12.24 -1.23
C ILE A 88 1.91 13.29 -1.56
N TRP A 89 2.03 13.68 -2.83
CA TRP A 89 2.93 14.76 -3.22
C TRP A 89 2.53 16.09 -2.55
N LEU A 90 1.23 16.42 -2.50
CA LEU A 90 0.76 17.61 -1.80
C LEU A 90 1.07 17.56 -0.30
N GLU A 91 0.78 16.43 0.36
CA GLU A 91 1.09 16.23 1.79
C GLU A 91 2.60 16.36 2.07
N GLY A 92 3.46 15.74 1.26
CA GLY A 92 4.91 15.82 1.43
C GLY A 92 5.51 17.21 1.18
N ASN A 93 4.89 18.05 0.33
CA ASN A 93 5.37 19.41 0.10
C ASN A 93 4.91 20.42 1.17
N LEU A 94 3.79 20.14 1.86
CA LEU A 94 3.29 21.02 2.93
C LEU A 94 4.25 21.08 4.13
N ASP A 95 4.95 19.98 4.42
CA ASP A 95 5.86 19.87 5.57
C ASP A 95 7.30 20.30 5.28
N GLY A 96 7.63 20.67 4.04
CA GLY A 96 8.98 21.13 3.65
C GLY A 96 10.10 20.12 3.90
N ARG A 97 9.77 18.85 4.18
CA ARG A 97 10.69 17.74 4.45
C ARG A 97 10.35 16.58 3.52
N SER A 98 11.37 15.91 2.99
CA SER A 98 11.18 14.65 2.28
C SER A 98 10.66 13.58 3.23
N MET A 99 9.54 12.97 2.87
CA MET A 99 8.98 11.85 3.61
C MET A 99 9.90 10.63 3.56
N THR A 100 9.91 9.86 4.64
CA THR A 100 10.62 8.58 4.68
C THR A 100 9.83 7.50 3.93
N LYS A 101 10.50 6.38 3.58
CA LYS A 101 9.83 5.22 2.96
C LYS A 101 8.63 4.73 3.79
N ALA A 102 8.78 4.68 5.11
CA ALA A 102 7.71 4.25 6.01
C ALA A 102 6.51 5.21 5.96
N GLN A 103 6.75 6.52 6.00
CA GLN A 103 5.70 7.53 5.90
C GLN A 103 5.00 7.49 4.54
N THR A 104 5.76 7.36 3.44
CA THR A 104 5.19 7.23 2.09
C THR A 104 4.31 5.99 1.98
N ARG A 105 4.75 4.83 2.50
CA ARG A 105 3.93 3.61 2.53
C ARG A 105 2.67 3.81 3.35
N GLU A 106 2.79 4.32 4.58
CA GLU A 106 1.66 4.49 5.49
C GLU A 106 0.57 5.39 4.88
N LEU A 107 0.93 6.56 4.36
CA LEU A 107 -0.03 7.48 3.75
C LEU A 107 -0.60 6.94 2.43
N THR A 108 0.22 6.28 1.60
CA THR A 108 -0.26 5.66 0.36
C THR A 108 -1.28 4.56 0.64
N TYR A 109 -1.00 3.69 1.61
CA TYR A 109 -1.88 2.59 1.98
C TYR A 109 -3.16 3.06 2.66
N GLN A 110 -3.07 4.09 3.52
CA GLN A 110 -4.27 4.73 4.08
C GLN A 110 -5.15 5.31 2.97
N ALA A 111 -4.57 6.06 2.03
CA ALA A 111 -5.31 6.62 0.90
C ALA A 111 -5.91 5.54 -0.01
N LEU A 112 -5.21 4.41 -0.20
CA LEU A 112 -5.71 3.26 -0.96
C LEU A 112 -6.92 2.61 -0.30
N ILE A 113 -6.90 2.43 1.03
CA ILE A 113 -8.06 1.93 1.78
C ILE A 113 -9.24 2.89 1.64
N GLU A 114 -9.02 4.19 1.81
CA GLU A 114 -10.07 5.21 1.64
C GLU A 114 -10.67 5.17 0.22
N PHE A 115 -9.83 4.94 -0.80
CA PHE A 115 -10.26 4.79 -2.20
C PHE A 115 -11.09 3.52 -2.44
N ILE A 116 -10.71 2.39 -1.82
CA ILE A 116 -11.48 1.13 -1.87
C ILE A 116 -12.85 1.31 -1.20
N GLU A 117 -12.86 1.94 -0.02
CA GLU A 117 -14.06 2.14 0.78
C GLU A 117 -15.03 3.13 0.10
N SER A 118 -14.55 4.20 -0.55
CA SER A 118 -15.40 5.15 -1.27
C SER A 118 -16.12 4.51 -2.47
N ARG A 119 -15.41 3.73 -3.29
CA ARG A 119 -16.01 3.02 -4.44
C ARG A 119 -17.01 1.95 -4.04
N SER A 120 -16.85 1.38 -2.85
CA SER A 120 -17.81 0.44 -2.28
C SER A 120 -19.12 1.12 -1.86
N GLN A 121 -19.10 2.45 -1.61
CA GLN A 121 -20.28 3.24 -1.26
C GLN A 121 -21.01 3.79 -2.50
N GLU A 122 -20.29 4.13 -3.57
CA GLU A 122 -20.87 4.61 -4.85
C GLU A 122 -21.70 3.54 -5.59
N GLY A 123 -21.47 2.27 -5.29
CA GLY A 123 -22.23 1.14 -5.86
C GLY A 123 -23.50 0.74 -5.10
N ARG A 124 -23.93 1.52 -4.09
CA ARG A 124 -25.22 1.34 -3.37
C ARG A 124 -26.28 2.31 -3.86
#